data_AF-A0A1V6RMI8-F1
#
_entry.id   AF-A0A1V6RMI8-F1
#
_cell.length_a   1.000
_cell.length_b   1.000
_cell.length_c   1.000
_cell.angle_alpha   90.00
_cell.angle_beta   90.00
_cell.angle_gamma   90.00
#
_symmetry.space_group_name_H-M   'P 1'
#
loop_
_entity.id
_entity.type
_entity.pdbx_description
1 polymer ?
#
loop_
_entity_poly.entity_id
_entity_poly.type
_entity_poly.pdbx_seq_one_letter_code
_entity_poly.pdbx_strand_id
1 'polypeptide(L)'
;MIKVEDPSILEKSATDEHEYPLPQKSCSDGRTIYLSRNDFGISEKSTGIIQITDFDLSVRGDHPNRRCIQAEIYRAPELWDVLEGKKLFKDIDPLEVQGYDELNHIG
;
A
#
# COMPACT_ATOMS: atom_id res chain seq x y z
N MET A 1 -16.66 3.89 2.91
CA MET A 1 -15.98 5.21 2.92
C MET A 1 -15.17 5.29 4.20
N ILE A 2 -13.84 5.29 4.08
CA ILE A 2 -12.92 5.43 5.22
C ILE A 2 -12.98 6.89 5.67
N LYS A 3 -13.11 7.14 6.98
CA LYS A 3 -13.12 8.48 7.56
C LYS A 3 -11.80 8.70 8.29
N VAL A 4 -11.20 9.87 8.11
CA VAL A 4 -10.06 10.33 8.91
C VAL A 4 -10.59 10.74 10.28
N GLU A 5 -9.96 10.29 11.36
CA GLU A 5 -10.38 10.56 12.75
C GLU A 5 -10.30 12.05 13.12
N ASP A 6 -9.29 12.72 12.58
CA ASP A 6 -9.01 14.12 12.77
C ASP A 6 -8.54 14.72 11.44
N PRO A 7 -9.35 15.57 10.78
CA PRO A 7 -8.97 16.24 9.55
C PRO A 7 -7.66 17.04 9.66
N SER A 8 -7.27 17.48 10.88
CA SER A 8 -6.03 18.23 11.10
C SER A 8 -4.76 17.43 10.76
N ILE A 9 -4.83 16.09 10.74
CA ILE A 9 -3.70 15.21 10.40
C ILE A 9 -3.13 15.53 9.01
N LEU A 10 -3.98 15.90 8.05
CA LEU A 10 -3.55 16.21 6.69
C LEU A 10 -2.73 17.51 6.64
N GLU A 11 -3.17 18.54 7.37
CA GLU A 11 -2.50 19.83 7.43
C GLU A 11 -1.16 19.73 8.17
N LYS A 12 -1.13 18.98 9.30
CA LYS A 12 0.10 18.69 10.03
C LYS A 12 1.09 17.92 9.15
N SER A 13 0.62 16.86 8.47
CA SER A 13 1.48 16.09 7.56
C SER A 13 2.06 16.94 6.43
N ALA A 14 1.29 17.86 5.86
CA ALA A 14 1.77 18.74 4.81
C ALA A 14 2.80 19.75 5.33
N THR A 15 2.55 20.30 6.52
CA THR A 15 3.47 21.23 7.20
C THR A 15 4.78 20.54 7.55
N ASP A 16 4.70 19.34 8.12
CA ASP A 16 5.89 18.58 8.50
C ASP A 16 6.70 18.13 7.28
N GLU A 17 6.06 17.85 6.14
CA GLU A 17 6.78 17.56 4.89
C GLU A 17 7.48 18.80 4.33
N HIS A 18 6.88 19.98 4.52
CA HIS A 18 7.50 21.24 4.10
C HIS A 18 8.71 21.60 4.96
N GLU A 19 8.58 21.48 6.29
CA GLU A 19 9.61 21.86 7.25
C GLU A 19 10.69 20.77 7.42
N TYR A 20 10.30 19.50 7.38
CA TYR A 20 11.16 18.34 7.56
C TYR A 20 10.87 17.26 6.49
N PRO A 21 11.37 17.45 5.25
CA PRO A 21 11.08 16.55 4.15
C PRO A 21 11.62 15.15 4.43
N LEU A 22 10.82 14.14 4.08
CA LEU A 22 11.22 12.75 4.23
C LEU A 22 12.37 12.39 3.28
N PRO A 23 13.14 11.34 3.60
CA PRO A 23 14.09 10.80 2.64
C PRO A 23 13.41 10.54 1.29
N GLN A 24 13.96 11.16 0.26
CA GLN A 24 13.46 11.06 -1.10
C GLN A 24 14.50 10.43 -2.02
N LYS A 25 14.03 9.64 -2.98
CA LYS A 25 14.84 9.07 -4.06
C LYS A 25 14.46 9.77 -5.35
N SER A 26 15.37 10.58 -5.89
CA SER A 26 15.24 11.13 -7.24
C SER A 26 15.66 10.07 -8.25
N CYS A 27 14.74 9.69 -9.12
CA CYS A 27 14.97 8.76 -10.22
C CYS A 27 15.50 9.52 -11.45
N SER A 28 16.27 8.84 -12.28
CA SER A 28 16.86 9.41 -13.50
C SER A 28 15.82 9.81 -14.56
N ASP A 29 14.60 9.32 -14.44
CA ASP A 29 13.44 9.66 -15.26
C ASP A 29 12.68 10.91 -14.78
N GLY A 30 13.19 11.60 -13.74
CA GLY A 30 12.59 12.81 -13.19
C GLY A 30 11.52 12.57 -12.13
N ARG A 31 11.23 11.31 -11.75
CA ARG A 31 10.31 11.01 -10.64
C ARG A 31 11.00 11.18 -9.29
N THR A 32 10.24 11.61 -8.29
CA THR A 32 10.67 11.62 -6.88
C THR A 32 9.83 10.63 -6.10
N ILE A 33 10.49 9.66 -5.48
CA ILE A 33 9.86 8.67 -4.61
C ILE A 33 10.11 9.09 -3.16
N TYR A 34 9.06 9.36 -2.42
CA TYR A 34 9.12 9.70 -1.00
C TYR A 34 9.02 8.42 -0.16
N LEU A 35 9.80 8.34 0.92
CA LEU A 35 9.59 7.31 1.93
C LEU A 35 8.24 7.54 2.63
N SER A 36 7.54 6.47 3.02
CA SER A 36 6.25 6.59 3.71
C SER A 36 6.39 7.20 5.11
N ARG A 37 5.53 8.16 5.44
CA ARG A 37 5.35 8.69 6.80
C ARG A 37 4.44 7.75 7.60
N ASN A 38 5.00 6.98 8.53
CA ASN A 38 4.26 5.98 9.30
C ASN A 38 4.13 6.33 10.80
N ASP A 39 4.45 7.57 11.18
CA ASP A 39 4.55 8.03 12.56
C ASP A 39 3.33 8.85 13.03
N PHE A 40 2.16 8.67 12.40
CA PHE A 40 0.90 9.29 12.82
C PHE A 40 0.42 8.88 14.23
N GLY A 41 1.11 7.92 14.85
CA GLY A 41 0.87 7.51 16.23
C GLY A 41 -0.41 6.69 16.40
N ILE A 42 -0.82 6.57 17.66
CA ILE A 42 -2.06 5.91 18.04
C ILE A 42 -3.18 6.94 17.94
N SER A 43 -4.29 6.54 17.31
CA SER A 43 -5.51 7.34 17.20
C SER A 43 -5.89 7.97 18.55
N GLU A 44 -5.91 9.32 18.60
CA GLU A 44 -6.18 10.08 19.82
C GLU A 44 -7.64 9.95 20.28
N LYS A 45 -8.55 9.72 19.33
CA LYS A 45 -9.97 9.50 19.61
C LYS A 45 -10.24 8.02 19.52
N SER A 46 -10.58 7.39 20.65
CA SER A 46 -10.87 5.97 20.70
C SER A 46 -11.94 5.61 19.66
N THR A 47 -11.53 4.97 18.57
CA THR A 47 -12.43 4.38 17.57
C THR A 47 -13.12 3.11 18.13
N GLY A 48 -12.90 2.81 19.41
CA GLY A 48 -13.23 1.54 20.07
C GLY A 48 -12.08 0.55 19.93
N ILE A 49 -12.31 -0.69 20.38
CA ILE A 49 -11.37 -1.80 20.15
C ILE A 49 -11.59 -2.29 18.72
N ILE A 50 -10.60 -2.11 17.86
CA ILE A 50 -10.62 -2.66 16.50
C ILE A 50 -10.25 -4.14 16.60
N GLN A 51 -11.10 -5.01 16.06
CA GLN A 51 -10.87 -6.46 16.01
C GLN A 51 -10.92 -6.94 14.56
N ILE A 52 -9.92 -7.74 14.16
CA ILE A 52 -9.98 -8.49 12.91
C ILE A 52 -10.87 -9.71 13.15
N THR A 53 -11.82 -9.92 12.25
CA THR A 53 -12.79 -11.04 12.29
C THR A 53 -12.74 -11.81 10.97
N ASP A 54 -13.53 -12.88 10.83
CA ASP A 54 -13.62 -13.70 9.61
C ASP A 54 -12.29 -14.40 9.24
N PHE A 55 -11.91 -15.37 10.07
CA PHE A 55 -10.68 -16.16 9.89
C PHE A 55 -10.88 -17.43 9.06
N ASP A 56 -12.07 -17.66 8.50
CA ASP A 56 -12.43 -18.93 7.83
C ASP A 56 -11.58 -19.22 6.59
N LEU A 57 -11.06 -18.18 5.94
CA LEU A 57 -10.17 -18.29 4.77
C LEU A 57 -8.70 -18.00 5.10
N SER A 58 -8.35 -17.84 6.38
CA SER A 58 -6.97 -17.57 6.78
C SER A 58 -6.07 -18.77 6.48
N VAL A 59 -4.91 -18.49 5.89
CA VAL A 59 -3.87 -19.48 5.64
C VAL A 59 -2.58 -19.07 6.32
N ARG A 60 -1.72 -20.05 6.63
CA ARG A 60 -0.35 -19.76 7.07
C ARG A 60 0.43 -19.18 5.88
N GLY A 61 1.25 -18.17 6.15
CA GLY A 61 2.10 -17.51 5.16
C GLY A 61 3.43 -18.22 4.90
N ASP A 62 3.58 -19.47 5.35
CA ASP A 62 4.76 -20.30 5.14
C ASP A 62 4.87 -20.84 3.71
N HIS A 63 3.78 -20.75 2.92
CA HIS A 63 3.75 -21.19 1.53
C HIS A 63 3.06 -20.16 0.62
N PRO A 64 3.45 -20.10 -0.68
CA PRO A 64 2.77 -19.25 -1.65
C PRO A 64 1.28 -19.61 -1.76
N ASN A 65 0.39 -18.62 -1.61
CA ASN A 65 -1.05 -18.81 -1.77
C ASN A 65 -1.54 -18.12 -3.06
N ARG A 66 -2.08 -18.90 -3.99
CA ARG A 66 -2.65 -18.41 -5.27
C ARG A 66 -4.18 -18.41 -5.28
N ARG A 67 -4.83 -18.67 -4.14
CA ARG A 67 -6.29 -18.69 -4.03
C ARG A 67 -6.82 -17.26 -4.03
N CYS A 68 -7.98 -17.06 -4.64
CA CYS A 68 -8.70 -15.79 -4.58
C CYS A 68 -9.38 -15.66 -3.21
N ILE A 69 -8.60 -15.27 -2.19
CA ILE A 69 -9.09 -15.04 -0.81
C ILE A 69 -9.42 -13.57 -0.53
N GLN A 70 -9.07 -12.67 -1.44
CA GLN A 70 -9.36 -11.23 -1.32
C GLN A 70 -10.65 -10.88 -2.07
N ALA A 71 -11.53 -10.12 -1.40
CA ALA A 71 -12.65 -9.48 -2.08
C ALA A 71 -12.14 -8.57 -3.21
N GLU A 72 -12.87 -8.52 -4.32
CA GLU A 72 -12.42 -7.91 -5.58
C GLU A 72 -11.93 -6.46 -5.42
N ILE A 73 -12.61 -5.65 -4.60
CA ILE A 73 -12.26 -4.24 -4.38
C ILE A 73 -11.00 -4.02 -3.50
N TYR A 74 -10.57 -5.06 -2.76
CA TYR A 74 -9.37 -5.04 -1.92
C TYR A 74 -8.26 -5.92 -2.50
N ARG A 75 -8.45 -6.42 -3.73
CA ARG A 75 -7.47 -7.24 -4.42
C ARG A 75 -6.26 -6.39 -4.79
N ALA A 76 -5.08 -6.87 -4.43
CA ALA A 76 -3.85 -6.19 -4.83
C ALA A 76 -3.64 -6.28 -6.36
N PRO A 77 -3.01 -5.28 -7.00
CA PRO A 77 -2.84 -5.25 -8.45
C PRO A 77 -2.17 -6.49 -9.06
N GLU A 78 -1.18 -7.07 -8.37
CA GLU A 78 -0.49 -8.29 -8.77
C GLU A 78 -1.44 -9.49 -8.84
N LEU A 79 -2.40 -9.58 -7.91
CA LEU A 79 -3.39 -10.65 -7.92
C LEU A 79 -4.42 -10.45 -9.04
N TRP A 80 -4.74 -9.20 -9.37
CA TRP A 80 -5.55 -8.88 -10.55
C TRP A 80 -4.83 -9.28 -11.85
N ASP A 81 -3.55 -8.91 -11.98
CA ASP A 81 -2.73 -9.25 -13.15
C ASP A 81 -2.68 -10.76 -13.41
N VAL A 82 -2.50 -11.55 -12.34
CA VAL A 82 -2.45 -13.01 -12.39
C VAL A 82 -3.79 -13.61 -12.82
N LEU A 83 -4.91 -13.08 -12.31
CA LEU A 83 -6.23 -13.62 -12.61
C LEU A 83 -6.72 -13.24 -14.00
N GLU A 84 -6.44 -12.01 -14.45
CA GLU A 84 -6.86 -11.51 -15.75
C GLU A 84 -5.88 -11.81 -16.89
N GLY A 85 -4.69 -12.32 -16.57
CA GLY A 85 -3.64 -12.64 -17.54
C GLY A 85 -3.09 -11.41 -18.27
N LYS A 86 -3.28 -10.21 -17.72
CA LYS A 86 -2.81 -8.94 -18.29
C LYS A 86 -2.51 -7.93 -17.19
N LYS A 87 -1.49 -7.10 -17.41
CA LYS A 87 -1.17 -5.97 -16.52
C LYS A 87 -2.32 -4.97 -16.45
N LEU A 88 -2.73 -4.59 -15.23
CA LEU A 88 -3.79 -3.63 -14.95
C LEU A 88 -3.41 -2.20 -15.39
N PHE A 89 -2.14 -1.83 -15.28
CA PHE A 89 -1.66 -0.45 -15.49
C PHE A 89 -0.77 -0.26 -16.73
N LYS A 90 -0.95 -1.06 -17.80
CA LYS A 90 -0.11 -1.00 -19.01
C LYS A 90 0.01 0.39 -19.64
N ASP A 91 -1.07 1.15 -19.63
CA ASP A 91 -1.15 2.42 -20.35
C ASP A 91 -0.67 3.63 -19.53
N ILE A 92 -0.37 3.42 -18.23
CA ILE A 92 -0.04 4.47 -17.26
C ILE A 92 1.45 4.44 -16.89
N ASP A 93 2.14 3.31 -17.08
CA ASP A 93 3.57 3.17 -16.84
C ASP A 93 4.33 3.01 -18.18
N PRO A 94 4.73 4.12 -18.83
CA PRO A 94 5.46 4.08 -20.11
C PRO A 94 6.91 3.62 -19.97
N LEU A 95 7.41 3.49 -18.73
CA LEU A 95 8.68 2.86 -18.44
C LEU A 95 8.39 1.41 -18.10
N GLU A 96 9.08 0.45 -18.72
CA GLU A 96 9.20 -0.88 -18.14
C GLU A 96 9.94 -0.74 -16.80
N VAL A 97 9.22 -0.31 -15.76
CA VAL A 97 9.66 -0.52 -14.39
C VAL A 97 9.89 -2.02 -14.31
N GLN A 98 11.15 -2.42 -14.05
CA GLN A 98 11.51 -3.81 -13.80
C GLN A 98 10.39 -4.40 -12.95
N GLY A 99 9.68 -5.38 -13.53
CA GLY A 99 8.47 -5.92 -12.93
C GLY A 99 8.73 -6.22 -11.46
N TYR A 100 7.74 -5.95 -10.61
CA TYR A 100 7.85 -6.18 -9.18
C TYR A 100 8.42 -7.57 -8.93
N ASP A 101 9.62 -7.62 -8.35
CA ASP A 101 10.35 -8.87 -8.17
C ASP A 101 9.73 -9.63 -6.99
N GLU A 102 8.71 -10.42 -7.32
CA GLU A 102 8.00 -11.26 -6.37
C GLU A 102 8.96 -12.18 -5.59
N LEU A 103 10.12 -12.54 -6.14
CA LEU A 103 11.07 -13.45 -5.49
C LEU A 103 11.91 -12.75 -4.41
N ASN A 104 12.14 -11.45 -4.52
CA ASN A 104 12.96 -10.69 -3.56
C ASN A 104 12.14 -10.04 -2.43
N HIS A 105 10.81 -10.03 -2.53
CA HIS A 105 9.93 -9.48 -1.48
C HIS A 105 9.58 -10.52 -0.37
N ILE A 106 9.95 -11.79 -0.57
CA ILE A 106 9.70 -12.91 0.36
C ILE A 106 10.92 -13.28 1.22
N GLY A 107 11.95 -12.41 1.26
CA GLY A 107 13.18 -12.61 2.03
C GLY A 107 13.15 -12.00 3.42
#